data_AF-A0A1H4ZVA6-F1
#
_entry.id   AF-A0A1H4ZVA6-F1
#
_cell.length_a   1.000
_cell.length_b   1.000
_cell.length_c   1.000
_cell.angle_alpha   90.00
_cell.angle_beta   90.00
_cell.angle_gamma   90.00
#
_symmetry.space_group_name_H-M   'P 1'
#
loop_
_entity.id
_entity.type
_entity.pdbx_description
1 polymer ?
#
loop_
_entity_poly.entity_id
_entity_poly.type
_entity_poly.pdbx_seq_one_letter_code
_entity_poly.pdbx_strand_id
1 'polypeptide(L)'
;MQDFDLDSSVNRDWAEFQRRLADYLAAMQDEDLLVLESGFEELDESQGLMPCIQFVVWDGDTVRCEVPSNHYLHPDRALTEAEQTYLTELGWNRPTRGPDDDPDDGSPAFYVDKKLSWSDQLAAMAVAAFRDVWGITHPAFLSTETSSTDPEATFDPIAVRPPLVAQLDPAAAVVPRDVEHLHELITLSLVPMLGLLPERDPDGDVPIRMGNTILFVGPLADTVDVQLFAPLVHDISDRTRAAEVTADLNRTWSRIKFVLVDDRLSAFLEVSGNPFVPQHLTDSCKSFADFLRTVDSDFAARFGGELFFNRDSGPDEEPEPVSAPHTGNGTSTTDLPKELQTLFHLDPGCGGDTDPAVVADVCGHDRDRILALLDTGTAWVSRLRDTDDASVEHWERVVRTLRNALRTVVLPPTENAPDTKPRPEQMGLFNNPEEQTLFDDPSS
;
A
#
# COMPACT_ATOMS: atom_id res chain seq x y z
N MET A 1 -4.63 -14.23 6.52
CA MET A 1 -3.32 -13.96 7.16
C MET A 1 -2.29 -14.74 6.37
N GLN A 2 -1.67 -14.13 5.37
CA GLN A 2 -0.58 -14.77 4.63
C GLN A 2 0.67 -14.69 5.51
N ASP A 3 1.21 -15.84 5.89
CA ASP A 3 2.56 -15.94 6.42
C ASP A 3 3.51 -15.37 5.36
N PHE A 4 4.21 -14.31 5.73
CA PHE A 4 5.31 -13.79 4.96
C PHE A 4 6.35 -14.92 4.85
N ASP A 5 6.52 -15.51 3.68
CA ASP A 5 7.53 -16.55 3.46
C ASP A 5 8.91 -15.89 3.51
N LEU A 6 9.41 -15.76 4.74
CA LEU A 6 10.69 -15.15 5.09
C LEU A 6 11.83 -15.78 4.29
N ASP A 7 11.78 -17.09 4.05
CA ASP A 7 12.79 -17.83 3.31
C ASP A 7 12.81 -17.43 1.83
N SER A 8 11.64 -17.28 1.21
CA SER A 8 11.53 -16.76 -0.16
C SER A 8 12.04 -15.32 -0.29
N SER A 9 11.80 -14.49 0.73
CA SER A 9 12.32 -13.11 0.73
C SER A 9 13.83 -13.08 0.89
N VAL A 10 14.39 -13.85 1.82
CA VAL A 10 15.84 -13.94 2.06
C VAL A 10 16.57 -14.46 0.81
N ASN A 11 16.03 -15.49 0.15
CA ASN A 11 16.61 -16.02 -1.09
C ASN A 11 16.66 -14.98 -2.21
N ARG A 12 15.59 -14.19 -2.36
CA ARG A 12 15.53 -13.11 -3.35
C ARG A 12 16.56 -12.03 -3.06
N ASP A 13 16.72 -11.65 -1.79
CA ASP A 13 17.66 -10.61 -1.38
C ASP A 13 19.12 -11.05 -1.62
N TRP A 14 19.45 -12.32 -1.36
CA TRP A 14 20.75 -12.90 -1.74
C TRP A 14 20.99 -12.92 -3.26
N ALA A 15 19.96 -13.26 -4.05
CA ALA A 15 20.07 -13.25 -5.52
C ALA A 15 20.27 -11.83 -6.07
N GLU A 16 19.58 -10.84 -5.50
CA GLU A 16 19.76 -9.43 -5.86
C GLU A 16 21.16 -8.93 -5.48
N PHE A 17 21.62 -9.25 -4.27
CA PHE A 17 22.98 -8.96 -3.82
C PHE A 17 24.03 -9.56 -4.76
N GLN A 18 23.89 -10.83 -5.14
CA GLN A 18 24.82 -11.50 -6.07
C GLN A 18 24.92 -10.76 -7.40
N ARG A 19 23.78 -10.39 -7.99
CA ARG A 19 23.75 -9.66 -9.27
C ARG A 19 24.43 -8.30 -9.15
N ARG A 20 24.13 -7.54 -8.09
CA ARG A 20 24.74 -6.22 -7.86
C ARG A 20 26.24 -6.32 -7.63
N LEU A 21 26.69 -7.33 -6.88
CA LEU A 21 28.10 -7.61 -6.67
C LEU A 21 28.79 -7.94 -8.00
N ALA A 22 28.18 -8.77 -8.85
CA ALA A 22 28.73 -9.09 -10.17
C ALA A 22 28.83 -7.85 -11.09
N ASP A 23 27.79 -7.00 -11.08
CA ASP A 23 27.77 -5.73 -11.82
C ASP A 23 28.88 -4.79 -11.33
N TYR A 24 29.07 -4.68 -10.01
CA TYR A 24 30.12 -3.85 -9.41
C TYR A 24 31.52 -4.39 -9.73
N LEU A 25 31.75 -5.69 -9.53
CA LEU A 25 33.02 -6.34 -9.85
C LEU A 25 33.39 -6.14 -11.32
N ALA A 26 32.43 -6.25 -12.24
CA ALA A 26 32.67 -6.02 -13.68
C ALA A 26 33.07 -4.58 -14.03
N ALA A 27 32.74 -3.61 -13.17
CA ALA A 27 33.04 -2.19 -13.37
C ALA A 27 34.34 -1.74 -12.66
N MET A 28 34.92 -2.57 -11.79
CA MET A 28 36.16 -2.26 -11.09
C MET A 28 37.33 -2.08 -12.06
N GLN A 29 38.20 -1.12 -11.74
CA GLN A 29 39.42 -0.77 -12.46
C GLN A 29 40.65 -1.32 -11.74
N ASP A 30 41.80 -1.28 -12.40
CA ASP A 30 43.09 -1.73 -11.84
C ASP A 30 43.38 -1.00 -10.51
N GLU A 31 43.88 -1.74 -9.52
CA GLU A 31 44.11 -1.29 -8.13
C GLU A 31 42.85 -1.04 -7.29
N ASP A 32 41.63 -1.21 -7.84
CA ASP A 32 40.41 -1.14 -7.03
C ASP A 32 40.34 -2.31 -6.04
N LEU A 33 39.94 -1.99 -4.80
CA LEU A 33 39.75 -2.92 -3.70
C LEU A 33 38.30 -2.84 -3.20
N LEU A 34 37.68 -4.01 -3.05
CA LEU A 34 36.42 -4.19 -2.33
C LEU A 34 36.63 -5.23 -1.22
N VAL A 35 36.29 -4.87 0.01
CA VAL A 35 36.22 -5.80 1.15
C VAL A 35 34.78 -5.90 1.60
N LEU A 36 34.26 -7.12 1.65
CA LEU A 36 32.98 -7.45 2.27
C LEU A 36 33.27 -8.12 3.61
N GLU A 37 32.72 -7.61 4.69
CA GLU A 37 32.94 -8.12 6.05
C GLU A 37 31.61 -8.34 6.78
N SER A 38 31.53 -9.35 7.65
CA SER A 38 30.40 -9.53 8.55
C SER A 38 30.42 -8.48 9.67
N GLY A 39 29.46 -7.55 9.67
CA GLY A 39 29.52 -6.31 10.46
C GLY A 39 28.64 -6.23 11.71
N PHE A 40 27.99 -7.32 12.14
CA PHE A 40 27.00 -7.28 13.23
C PHE A 40 27.36 -8.08 14.49
N GLU A 41 28.57 -8.62 14.56
CA GLU A 41 29.01 -9.39 15.73
C GLU A 41 30.00 -8.56 16.56
N GLU A 42 29.70 -8.41 17.86
CA GLU A 42 30.63 -7.80 18.82
C GLU A 42 31.74 -8.80 19.19
N LEU A 43 32.63 -9.11 18.23
CA LEU A 43 33.83 -9.90 18.48
C LEU A 43 35.03 -8.99 18.74
N ASP A 44 36.01 -9.52 19.48
CA ASP A 44 37.25 -8.82 19.78
C ASP A 44 38.17 -8.85 18.57
N GLU A 45 38.16 -7.78 17.76
CA GLU A 45 39.00 -7.60 16.57
C GLU A 45 40.50 -7.79 16.85
N SER A 46 40.94 -7.71 18.11
CA SER A 46 42.34 -7.98 18.47
C SER A 46 42.73 -9.46 18.42
N GLN A 47 41.77 -10.38 18.35
CA GLN A 47 41.99 -11.83 18.33
C GLN A 47 41.97 -12.45 16.92
N GLY A 48 41.51 -11.70 15.91
CA GLY A 48 41.46 -12.14 14.53
C GLY A 48 40.41 -11.38 13.72
N LEU A 49 40.43 -11.58 12.40
CA LEU A 49 39.50 -10.98 11.46
C LEU A 49 38.11 -11.61 11.56
N MET A 50 37.10 -10.81 11.30
CA MET A 50 35.75 -11.30 11.03
C MET A 50 35.71 -12.06 9.70
N PRO A 51 34.67 -12.88 9.45
CA PRO A 51 34.40 -13.42 8.13
C PRO A 51 34.35 -12.30 7.09
N CYS A 52 35.34 -12.27 6.20
CA CYS A 52 35.43 -11.29 5.14
C CYS A 52 35.87 -11.92 3.83
N ILE A 53 35.60 -11.22 2.73
CA ILE A 53 36.06 -11.57 1.39
C ILE A 53 36.61 -10.30 0.75
N GLN A 54 37.85 -10.35 0.28
CA GLN A 54 38.45 -9.24 -0.45
C GLN A 54 38.53 -9.52 -1.94
N PHE A 55 38.36 -8.46 -2.74
CA PHE A 55 38.51 -8.46 -4.19
C PHE A 55 39.48 -7.35 -4.56
N VAL A 56 40.54 -7.71 -5.27
CA VAL A 56 41.54 -6.77 -5.77
C VAL A 56 41.69 -6.99 -7.27
N VAL A 57 41.52 -5.93 -8.07
CA VAL A 57 41.83 -5.99 -9.49
C VAL A 57 43.31 -5.69 -9.70
N TRP A 58 43.96 -6.54 -10.48
CA TRP A 58 45.35 -6.40 -10.87
C TRP A 58 45.58 -6.91 -12.29
N ASP A 59 46.70 -6.49 -12.90
CA ASP A 59 47.04 -6.79 -14.29
C ASP A 59 45.93 -6.36 -15.28
N GLY A 60 45.20 -5.30 -14.94
CA GLY A 60 44.20 -4.64 -15.78
C GLY A 60 42.88 -5.38 -16.03
N ASP A 61 42.83 -6.72 -15.94
CA ASP A 61 41.59 -7.49 -16.15
C ASP A 61 41.37 -8.68 -15.21
N THR A 62 42.27 -8.93 -14.26
CA THR A 62 42.22 -10.08 -13.36
C THR A 62 41.83 -9.64 -11.96
N VAL A 63 40.80 -10.27 -11.41
CA VAL A 63 40.38 -10.11 -10.02
C VAL A 63 40.98 -11.24 -9.20
N ARG A 64 41.78 -10.88 -8.20
CA ARG A 64 42.13 -11.78 -7.10
C ARG A 64 41.06 -11.66 -6.03
N CYS A 65 40.43 -12.77 -5.71
CA CYS A 65 39.44 -12.87 -4.65
C CYS A 65 40.01 -13.74 -3.53
N GLU A 66 39.94 -13.29 -2.27
CA GLU A 66 40.50 -14.02 -1.14
C GLU A 66 39.54 -14.14 0.05
N VAL A 67 39.58 -15.31 0.68
CA VAL A 67 38.85 -15.70 1.89
C VAL A 67 39.87 -16.04 2.98
N PRO A 68 39.86 -15.36 4.15
CA PRO A 68 40.84 -15.58 5.20
C PRO A 68 40.91 -17.05 5.64
N SER A 69 42.14 -17.53 5.88
CA SER A 69 42.35 -18.85 6.50
C SER A 69 42.24 -18.75 8.03
N ASN A 70 42.17 -19.90 8.72
CA ASN A 70 42.10 -19.95 10.19
C ASN A 70 43.31 -19.33 10.91
N HIS A 71 44.38 -18.98 10.20
CA HIS A 71 45.49 -18.21 10.77
C HIS A 71 45.12 -16.73 11.00
N TYR A 72 44.12 -16.23 10.27
CA TYR A 72 43.68 -14.84 10.33
C TYR A 72 42.28 -14.69 10.93
N LEU A 73 41.39 -15.68 10.75
CA LEU A 73 40.03 -15.62 11.30
C LEU A 73 40.02 -15.64 12.83
N HIS A 74 39.06 -14.93 13.41
CA HIS A 74 38.74 -15.03 14.83
C HIS A 74 38.44 -16.50 15.21
N PRO A 75 38.93 -17.01 16.37
CA PRO A 75 38.77 -18.42 16.75
C PRO A 75 37.34 -18.94 16.74
N ASP A 76 36.37 -18.11 17.12
CA ASP A 76 34.94 -18.45 17.12
C ASP A 76 34.32 -18.59 15.72
N ARG A 77 35.05 -18.15 14.69
CA ARG A 77 34.66 -18.22 13.27
C ARG A 77 35.63 -19.07 12.44
N ALA A 78 36.48 -19.85 13.09
CA ALA A 78 37.42 -20.73 12.43
C ALA A 78 36.70 -21.79 11.59
N LEU A 79 37.14 -21.95 10.34
CA LEU A 79 36.62 -22.90 9.37
C LEU A 79 36.95 -24.34 9.78
N THR A 80 35.95 -25.18 9.88
CA THR A 80 36.09 -26.63 10.03
C THR A 80 36.72 -27.25 8.77
N GLU A 81 37.23 -28.48 8.89
CA GLU A 81 37.79 -29.21 7.74
C GLU A 81 36.76 -29.44 6.62
N ALA A 82 35.48 -29.61 6.99
CA ALA A 82 34.38 -29.75 6.05
C ALA A 82 34.13 -28.44 5.27
N GLU A 83 34.10 -27.30 5.96
CA GLU A 83 33.94 -25.98 5.34
C GLU A 83 35.12 -25.61 4.43
N GLN A 84 36.36 -25.89 4.86
CA GLN A 84 37.55 -25.70 4.01
C GLN A 84 37.51 -26.57 2.74
N THR A 85 36.97 -27.78 2.86
CA THR A 85 36.76 -28.67 1.71
C THR A 85 35.68 -28.12 0.79
N TYR A 86 34.57 -27.64 1.35
CA TYR A 86 33.48 -27.03 0.60
C TYR A 86 33.92 -25.77 -0.16
N LEU A 87 34.75 -24.90 0.45
CA LEU A 87 35.40 -23.79 -0.28
C LEU A 87 36.24 -24.30 -1.46
N THR A 88 36.98 -25.39 -1.28
CA THR A 88 37.75 -25.96 -2.39
C THR A 88 36.84 -26.47 -3.52
N GLU A 89 35.69 -27.07 -3.19
CA GLU A 89 34.68 -27.55 -4.16
C GLU A 89 33.97 -26.40 -4.89
N LEU A 90 33.76 -25.27 -4.22
CA LEU A 90 33.25 -24.03 -4.82
C LEU A 90 34.23 -23.40 -5.83
N GLY A 91 35.50 -23.83 -5.81
CA GLY A 91 36.54 -23.41 -6.74
C GLY A 91 37.63 -22.52 -6.15
N TRP A 92 37.69 -22.37 -4.82
CA TRP A 92 38.76 -21.67 -4.13
C TRP A 92 40.02 -22.53 -4.06
N ASN A 93 41.19 -21.95 -4.31
CA ASN A 93 42.46 -22.61 -4.06
C ASN A 93 42.80 -22.55 -2.57
N ARG A 94 43.40 -23.62 -2.05
CA ARG A 94 43.88 -23.65 -0.66
C ARG A 94 45.05 -22.68 -0.47
N PRO A 95 45.26 -22.17 0.75
CA PRO A 95 46.45 -21.41 1.09
C PRO A 95 47.71 -22.19 0.71
N THR A 96 48.60 -21.55 -0.06
CA THR A 96 49.84 -22.17 -0.56
C THR A 96 51.03 -21.88 0.33
N ARG A 97 50.90 -20.92 1.26
CA ARG A 97 51.95 -20.51 2.18
C ARG A 97 51.42 -20.10 3.55
N GLY A 98 52.30 -20.06 4.54
CA GLY A 98 52.02 -19.53 5.88
C GLY A 98 52.06 -18.00 5.92
N PRO A 99 51.59 -17.39 7.02
CA PRO A 99 51.55 -15.93 7.18
C PRO A 99 52.93 -15.26 7.21
N ASP A 100 53.98 -16.00 7.63
CA ASP A 100 55.35 -15.51 7.78
C ASP A 100 56.28 -15.93 6.62
N ASP A 101 55.75 -16.62 5.60
CA ASP A 101 56.53 -17.09 4.46
C ASP A 101 56.73 -15.99 3.40
N ASP A 102 57.88 -16.02 2.72
CA ASP A 102 58.23 -15.06 1.65
C ASP A 102 57.12 -14.99 0.57
N PRO A 103 56.84 -13.80 0.00
CA PRO A 103 55.81 -13.62 -1.02
C PRO A 103 56.12 -14.37 -2.32
N ASP A 104 55.18 -15.23 -2.71
CA ASP A 104 55.12 -15.95 -3.97
C ASP A 104 53.83 -15.59 -4.75
N ASP A 105 53.59 -16.28 -5.88
CA ASP A 105 52.39 -16.07 -6.70
C ASP A 105 51.08 -16.52 -6.01
N GLY A 106 51.16 -17.16 -4.84
CA GLY A 106 50.03 -17.69 -4.08
C GLY A 106 49.62 -16.81 -2.88
N SER A 107 48.85 -17.38 -1.96
CA SER A 107 48.24 -16.65 -0.85
C SER A 107 48.27 -17.42 0.47
N PRO A 108 48.41 -16.75 1.63
CA PRO A 108 48.19 -17.35 2.95
C PRO A 108 46.69 -17.48 3.30
N ALA A 109 45.81 -16.96 2.43
CA ALA A 109 44.37 -17.11 2.45
C ALA A 109 43.89 -18.10 1.37
N PHE A 110 42.63 -18.52 1.43
CA PHE A 110 42.00 -19.19 0.29
C PHE A 110 41.84 -18.17 -0.83
N TYR A 111 42.19 -18.50 -2.06
CA TYR A 111 42.22 -17.51 -3.14
C TYR A 111 41.76 -18.06 -4.48
N VAL A 112 41.30 -17.16 -5.35
CA VAL A 112 41.02 -17.48 -6.75
C VAL A 112 41.36 -16.27 -7.62
N ASP A 113 42.03 -16.54 -8.74
CA ASP A 113 42.33 -15.54 -9.76
C ASP A 113 41.44 -15.80 -10.99
N LYS A 114 40.61 -14.83 -11.34
CA LYS A 114 39.71 -14.90 -12.51
C LYS A 114 39.64 -13.57 -13.23
N LYS A 115 39.41 -13.62 -14.54
CA LYS A 115 39.14 -12.41 -15.32
C LYS A 115 37.83 -11.74 -14.87
N LEU A 116 37.75 -10.42 -14.97
CA LEU A 116 36.54 -9.62 -14.73
C LEU A 116 35.31 -10.12 -15.50
N SER A 117 35.51 -10.75 -16.67
CA SER A 117 34.44 -11.39 -17.45
C SER A 117 33.72 -12.55 -16.74
N TRP A 118 34.27 -13.02 -15.61
CA TRP A 118 33.69 -14.06 -14.75
C TRP A 118 33.17 -13.47 -13.42
N SER A 119 32.84 -12.17 -13.39
CA SER A 119 32.31 -11.48 -12.20
C SER A 119 31.08 -12.16 -11.61
N ASP A 120 30.17 -12.67 -12.44
CA ASP A 120 29.01 -13.46 -11.99
C ASP A 120 29.41 -14.69 -11.16
N GLN A 121 30.46 -15.39 -11.60
CA GLN A 121 30.97 -16.56 -10.89
C GLN A 121 31.64 -16.15 -9.57
N LEU A 122 32.45 -15.08 -9.58
CA LEU A 122 33.09 -14.56 -8.38
C LEU A 122 32.04 -14.13 -7.32
N ALA A 123 30.99 -13.44 -7.76
CA ALA A 123 29.89 -13.05 -6.89
C ALA A 123 29.14 -14.27 -6.32
N ALA A 124 28.86 -15.28 -7.14
CA ALA A 124 28.23 -16.53 -6.67
C ALA A 124 29.10 -17.27 -5.65
N MET A 125 30.41 -17.35 -5.87
CA MET A 125 31.37 -17.96 -4.94
C MET A 125 31.40 -17.20 -3.60
N ALA A 126 31.33 -15.87 -3.63
CA ALA A 126 31.29 -15.03 -2.44
C ALA A 126 30.00 -15.20 -1.64
N VAL A 127 28.85 -15.24 -2.32
CA VAL A 127 27.56 -15.52 -1.69
C VAL A 127 27.54 -16.90 -1.04
N ALA A 128 28.04 -17.92 -1.72
CA ALA A 128 28.12 -19.27 -1.15
C ALA A 128 29.04 -19.32 0.09
N ALA A 129 30.16 -18.59 0.08
CA ALA A 129 31.02 -18.50 1.26
C ALA A 129 30.29 -17.82 2.44
N PHE A 130 29.65 -16.67 2.25
CA PHE A 130 28.91 -16.01 3.33
C PHE A 130 27.71 -16.81 3.84
N ARG A 131 26.91 -17.34 2.92
CA ARG A 131 25.64 -18.00 3.25
C ARG A 131 25.83 -19.43 3.73
N ASP A 132 26.61 -20.22 3.02
CA ASP A 132 26.67 -21.67 3.21
C ASP A 132 27.86 -22.10 4.09
N VAL A 133 28.95 -21.34 4.10
CA VAL A 133 30.11 -21.60 4.98
C VAL A 133 29.97 -20.89 6.32
N TRP A 134 29.77 -19.57 6.32
CA TRP A 134 29.68 -18.80 7.57
C TRP A 134 28.27 -18.66 8.13
N GLY A 135 27.24 -19.12 7.40
CA GLY A 135 25.86 -19.15 7.89
C GLY A 135 25.21 -17.76 8.02
N ILE A 136 25.70 -16.75 7.29
CA ILE A 136 25.12 -15.41 7.34
C ILE A 136 23.70 -15.45 6.79
N THR A 137 22.73 -15.06 7.62
CA THR A 137 21.31 -15.22 7.30
C THR A 137 20.85 -14.28 6.18
N HIS A 138 21.38 -13.06 6.12
CA HIS A 138 20.92 -12.02 5.20
C HIS A 138 22.07 -11.12 4.75
N PRO A 139 22.12 -10.65 3.48
CA PRO A 139 23.20 -9.78 2.99
C PRO A 139 23.28 -8.44 3.72
N ALA A 140 22.20 -7.99 4.36
CA ALA A 140 22.19 -6.77 5.19
C ALA A 140 23.10 -6.86 6.43
N PHE A 141 23.59 -8.05 6.79
CA PHE A 141 24.58 -8.20 7.85
C PHE A 141 26.03 -8.01 7.38
N LEU A 142 26.22 -7.71 6.10
CA LEU A 142 27.53 -7.37 5.55
C LEU A 142 27.78 -5.88 5.64
N SER A 143 29.03 -5.51 5.84
CA SER A 143 29.58 -4.17 5.69
C SER A 143 30.58 -4.16 4.55
N THR A 144 30.79 -2.99 3.96
CA THR A 144 31.65 -2.80 2.79
C THR A 144 32.71 -1.76 3.07
N GLU A 145 33.94 -2.10 2.73
CA GLU A 145 35.02 -1.13 2.57
C GLU A 145 35.46 -1.12 1.10
N THR A 146 35.46 0.06 0.48
CA THR A 146 35.85 0.24 -0.92
C THR A 146 36.98 1.24 -1.02
N SER A 147 38.04 0.87 -1.73
CA SER A 147 39.06 1.80 -2.20
C SER A 147 39.07 1.72 -3.72
N SER A 148 38.41 2.70 -4.35
CA SER A 148 38.24 2.77 -5.80
C SER A 148 38.93 4.02 -6.35
N THR A 149 39.44 3.92 -7.57
CA THR A 149 39.99 5.04 -8.34
C THR A 149 38.89 6.06 -8.68
N ASP A 150 37.63 5.62 -8.79
CA ASP A 150 36.44 6.47 -8.86
C ASP A 150 35.85 6.69 -7.46
N PRO A 151 35.90 7.91 -6.90
CA PRO A 151 35.37 8.20 -5.57
C PRO A 151 33.84 8.13 -5.48
N GLU A 152 33.10 8.10 -6.60
CA GLU A 152 31.64 7.92 -6.60
C GLU A 152 31.23 6.43 -6.66
N ALA A 153 32.14 5.54 -7.05
CA ALA A 153 31.88 4.10 -7.17
C ALA A 153 31.90 3.38 -5.81
N THR A 154 30.84 3.57 -5.03
CA THR A 154 30.62 2.86 -3.76
C THR A 154 29.72 1.64 -3.95
N PHE A 155 30.01 0.56 -3.23
CA PHE A 155 29.16 -0.63 -3.18
C PHE A 155 28.48 -0.69 -1.81
N ASP A 156 27.16 -0.81 -1.79
CA ASP A 156 26.37 -1.00 -0.55
C ASP A 156 25.76 -2.41 -0.58
N PRO A 157 26.02 -3.28 0.42
CA PRO A 157 25.50 -4.64 0.44
C PRO A 157 23.97 -4.65 0.57
N ILE A 158 23.38 -3.58 1.10
CA ILE A 158 21.94 -3.35 1.08
C ILE A 158 21.61 -2.64 -0.23
N ALA A 159 20.70 -3.22 -1.01
CA ALA A 159 20.12 -2.45 -2.10
C ALA A 159 19.32 -1.32 -1.45
N VAL A 160 19.70 -0.07 -1.71
CA VAL A 160 18.72 1.02 -1.66
C VAL A 160 17.67 0.63 -2.68
N ARG A 161 16.66 -0.13 -2.24
CA ARG A 161 15.56 -0.54 -3.08
C ARG A 161 14.99 0.77 -3.62
N PRO A 162 14.97 0.99 -4.94
CA PRO A 162 14.13 2.02 -5.49
C PRO A 162 12.76 1.78 -4.86
N PRO A 163 12.11 2.81 -4.29
CA PRO A 163 10.78 2.61 -3.75
C PRO A 163 9.96 1.92 -4.85
N LEU A 164 9.24 0.86 -4.49
CA LEU A 164 8.41 0.05 -5.41
C LEU A 164 7.43 0.92 -6.22
N VAL A 165 7.30 2.18 -5.82
CA VAL A 165 6.46 3.25 -6.32
C VAL A 165 7.34 4.45 -6.62
N ALA A 166 7.25 5.01 -7.83
CA ALA A 166 7.86 6.30 -8.15
C ALA A 166 7.40 7.36 -7.14
N GLN A 167 8.32 7.90 -6.34
CA GLN A 167 7.98 8.94 -5.37
C GLN A 167 7.54 10.19 -6.13
N LEU A 168 6.28 10.57 -5.95
CA LEU A 168 5.77 11.83 -6.47
C LEU A 168 6.40 12.98 -5.67
N ASP A 169 6.81 14.04 -6.37
CA ASP A 169 7.13 15.30 -5.71
C ASP A 169 5.83 15.86 -5.09
N PRO A 170 5.78 16.02 -3.74
CA PRO A 170 4.56 16.42 -3.06
C PRO A 170 4.01 17.77 -3.54
N ALA A 171 4.90 18.69 -3.94
CA ALA A 171 4.53 20.05 -4.33
C ALA A 171 4.33 20.23 -5.84
N ALA A 172 4.64 19.21 -6.65
CA ALA A 172 4.51 19.30 -8.10
C ALA A 172 3.05 19.23 -8.53
N ALA A 173 2.65 20.20 -9.36
CA ALA A 173 1.36 20.20 -10.03
C ALA A 173 1.41 19.28 -11.26
N VAL A 174 0.57 18.25 -11.27
CA VAL A 174 0.47 17.27 -12.34
C VAL A 174 -0.93 17.36 -12.96
N VAL A 175 -1.02 17.50 -14.28
CA VAL A 175 -2.30 17.39 -14.99
C VAL A 175 -2.52 15.90 -15.30
N PRO A 176 -3.57 15.25 -14.77
CA PRO A 176 -3.88 13.87 -15.10
C PRO A 176 -4.17 13.70 -16.59
N ARG A 177 -3.86 12.52 -17.13
CA ARG A 177 -4.03 12.21 -18.55
C ARG A 177 -5.43 11.66 -18.80
N ASP A 178 -5.89 10.84 -17.87
CA ASP A 178 -7.17 10.17 -17.81
C ASP A 178 -7.51 9.86 -16.33
N VAL A 179 -8.67 9.23 -16.10
CA VAL A 179 -9.16 8.86 -14.76
C VAL A 179 -8.23 7.84 -14.10
N GLU A 180 -7.69 6.88 -14.86
CA GLU A 180 -6.77 5.87 -14.33
C GLU A 180 -5.46 6.49 -13.84
N HIS A 181 -4.92 7.46 -14.60
CA HIS A 181 -3.76 8.23 -14.18
C HIS A 181 -4.05 9.05 -12.91
N LEU A 182 -5.27 9.58 -12.75
CA LEU A 182 -5.67 10.23 -11.51
C LEU A 182 -5.74 9.24 -10.34
N HIS A 183 -6.28 8.02 -10.54
CA HIS A 183 -6.25 6.97 -9.51
C HIS A 183 -4.83 6.58 -9.12
N GLU A 184 -3.91 6.44 -10.08
CA GLU A 184 -2.48 6.25 -9.80
C GLU A 184 -1.94 7.37 -8.93
N LEU A 185 -2.10 8.62 -9.35
CA LEU A 185 -1.60 9.77 -8.61
C LEU A 185 -2.17 9.82 -7.18
N ILE A 186 -3.46 9.54 -6.99
CA ILE A 186 -4.09 9.44 -5.65
C ILE A 186 -3.42 8.34 -4.83
N THR A 187 -3.32 7.13 -5.37
CA THR A 187 -2.76 5.95 -4.69
C THR A 187 -1.34 6.21 -4.24
N LEU A 188 -0.49 6.71 -5.15
CA LEU A 188 0.91 6.98 -4.86
C LEU A 188 1.08 8.13 -3.85
N SER A 189 0.19 9.13 -3.88
CA SER A 189 0.21 10.25 -2.92
C SER A 189 -0.10 9.82 -1.49
N LEU A 190 -0.83 8.71 -1.31
CA LEU A 190 -1.20 8.18 0.00
C LEU A 190 -0.12 7.26 0.61
N VAL A 191 0.81 6.74 -0.20
CA VAL A 191 1.89 5.84 0.27
C VAL A 191 2.70 6.43 1.43
N PRO A 192 3.18 7.69 1.37
CA PRO A 192 3.95 8.27 2.48
C PRO A 192 3.15 8.39 3.78
N MET A 193 1.82 8.54 3.68
CA MET A 193 0.94 8.65 4.85
C MET A 193 0.62 7.28 5.46
N LEU A 194 0.48 6.24 4.64
CA LEU A 194 0.05 4.90 5.07
C LEU A 194 1.23 3.95 5.34
N GLY A 195 2.42 4.23 4.81
CA GLY A 195 3.61 3.38 4.93
C GLY A 195 3.57 2.12 4.05
N LEU A 196 2.49 1.92 3.29
CA LEU A 196 2.27 0.81 2.36
C LEU A 196 1.55 1.32 1.11
N LEU A 197 1.58 0.53 0.03
CA LEU A 197 0.77 0.78 -1.15
C LEU A 197 -0.69 0.43 -0.83
N PRO A 198 -1.62 1.41 -0.77
CA PRO A 198 -3.01 1.09 -0.48
C PRO A 198 -3.63 0.33 -1.66
N GLU A 199 -4.42 -0.70 -1.33
CA GLU A 199 -5.28 -1.34 -2.31
C GLU A 199 -6.44 -0.42 -2.67
N ARG A 200 -6.73 -0.32 -3.97
CA ARG A 200 -7.95 0.31 -4.46
C ARG A 200 -9.08 -0.69 -4.36
N ASP A 201 -10.25 -0.22 -4.01
CA ASP A 201 -11.45 -1.01 -4.16
C ASP A 201 -11.85 -1.12 -5.65
N PRO A 202 -12.84 -1.97 -6.00
CA PRO A 202 -13.33 -2.12 -7.37
C PRO A 202 -13.94 -0.84 -7.99
N ASP A 203 -14.24 0.18 -7.18
CA ASP A 203 -14.70 1.49 -7.63
C ASP A 203 -13.53 2.47 -7.85
N GLY A 204 -12.31 2.02 -7.55
CA GLY A 204 -11.08 2.78 -7.64
C GLY A 204 -10.85 3.72 -6.46
N ASP A 205 -11.72 3.69 -5.44
CA ASP A 205 -11.57 4.43 -4.20
C ASP A 205 -10.54 3.72 -3.29
N VAL A 206 -9.80 4.50 -2.53
CA VAL A 206 -8.85 4.01 -1.53
C VAL A 206 -9.52 4.07 -0.16
N PRO A 207 -9.90 2.92 0.44
CA PRO A 207 -10.46 2.89 1.79
C PRO A 207 -9.36 3.05 2.84
N ILE A 208 -9.47 4.08 3.66
CA ILE A 208 -8.55 4.39 4.76
C ILE A 208 -9.29 4.27 6.09
N ARG A 209 -8.90 3.30 6.91
CA ARG A 209 -9.50 3.08 8.22
C ARG A 209 -9.02 4.15 9.23
N MET A 210 -9.95 4.89 9.81
CA MET A 210 -9.70 5.93 10.81
C MET A 210 -10.54 5.66 12.07
N GLY A 211 -10.00 4.90 13.01
CA GLY A 211 -10.71 4.53 14.26
C GLY A 211 -12.04 3.81 14.00
N ASN A 212 -13.14 4.46 14.37
CA ASN A 212 -14.52 3.96 14.22
C ASN A 212 -15.17 4.38 12.90
N THR A 213 -14.39 4.86 11.92
CA THR A 213 -14.91 5.30 10.63
C THR A 213 -13.98 4.87 9.49
N ILE A 214 -14.53 4.78 8.28
CA ILE A 214 -13.76 4.57 7.05
C ILE A 214 -13.84 5.86 6.24
N LEU A 215 -12.69 6.34 5.79
CA LEU A 215 -12.55 7.42 4.82
C LEU A 215 -12.28 6.80 3.46
N PHE A 216 -13.13 7.07 2.48
CA PHE A 216 -12.93 6.69 1.09
C PHE A 216 -12.31 7.86 0.33
N VAL A 217 -11.28 7.59 -0.46
CA VAL A 217 -10.57 8.60 -1.25
C VAL A 217 -10.48 8.17 -2.70
N GLY A 218 -11.11 8.90 -3.60
CA GLY A 218 -11.03 8.58 -5.03
C GLY A 218 -11.59 9.70 -5.91
N PRO A 219 -11.54 9.55 -7.24
CA PRO A 219 -12.07 10.54 -8.15
C PRO A 219 -13.58 10.63 -8.06
N LEU A 220 -14.09 11.85 -8.08
CA LEU A 220 -15.51 12.12 -8.13
C LEU A 220 -16.05 11.81 -9.54
N ALA A 221 -17.10 10.99 -9.60
CA ALA A 221 -17.73 10.57 -10.85
C ALA A 221 -17.99 11.75 -11.81
N ASP A 222 -17.69 11.52 -13.10
CA ASP A 222 -17.86 12.48 -14.19
C ASP A 222 -17.10 13.81 -14.04
N THR A 223 -16.14 13.88 -13.11
CA THR A 223 -15.25 15.03 -12.91
C THR A 223 -13.80 14.60 -12.81
N VAL A 224 -12.89 15.57 -12.77
CA VAL A 224 -11.45 15.36 -12.51
C VAL A 224 -11.06 15.72 -11.09
N ASP A 225 -12.05 15.90 -10.20
CA ASP A 225 -11.82 16.22 -8.80
C ASP A 225 -11.71 14.96 -7.96
N VAL A 226 -11.02 15.07 -6.83
CA VAL A 226 -10.84 13.98 -5.88
C VAL A 226 -11.76 14.22 -4.70
N GLN A 227 -12.59 13.24 -4.36
CA GLN A 227 -13.49 13.30 -3.23
C GLN A 227 -12.96 12.44 -2.07
N LEU A 228 -13.02 13.03 -0.89
CA LEU A 228 -12.87 12.39 0.40
C LEU A 228 -14.27 12.23 0.99
N PHE A 229 -14.69 10.99 1.23
CA PHE A 229 -16.03 10.66 1.69
C PHE A 229 -15.98 9.79 2.95
N ALA A 230 -16.74 10.17 3.98
CA ALA A 230 -16.90 9.36 5.18
C ALA A 230 -18.38 9.32 5.63
N PRO A 231 -19.01 8.14 5.68
CA PRO A 231 -20.31 7.99 6.34
C PRO A 231 -20.10 8.01 7.87
N LEU A 232 -20.89 8.82 8.59
CA LEU A 232 -20.68 9.10 10.02
C LEU A 232 -21.73 8.44 10.92
N VAL A 233 -23.01 8.83 10.76
CA VAL A 233 -24.12 8.39 11.62
C VAL A 233 -25.31 7.94 10.78
N HIS A 234 -26.00 6.87 11.20
CA HIS A 234 -27.28 6.40 10.64
C HIS A 234 -28.36 6.25 11.72
N ASP A 235 -29.59 5.92 11.31
CA ASP A 235 -30.75 5.77 12.18
C ASP A 235 -31.01 7.01 13.06
N ILE A 236 -30.88 8.20 12.46
CA ILE A 236 -31.08 9.48 13.13
C ILE A 236 -32.57 9.68 13.41
N SER A 237 -32.94 9.54 14.67
CA SER A 237 -34.32 9.68 15.15
C SER A 237 -34.85 11.12 15.17
N ASP A 238 -34.01 12.10 15.53
CA ASP A 238 -34.39 13.53 15.61
C ASP A 238 -33.75 14.33 14.47
N ARG A 239 -34.45 14.39 13.33
CA ARG A 239 -33.97 15.08 12.13
C ARG A 239 -33.87 16.60 12.31
N THR A 240 -34.70 17.21 13.18
CA THR A 240 -34.65 18.65 13.43
C THR A 240 -33.39 18.99 14.22
N ARG A 241 -33.11 18.25 15.30
CA ARG A 241 -31.88 18.42 16.06
C ARG A 241 -30.65 18.10 15.19
N ALA A 242 -30.71 17.05 14.39
CA ALA A 242 -29.62 16.69 13.48
C ALA A 242 -29.31 17.80 12.48
N ALA A 243 -30.31 18.50 11.94
CA ALA A 243 -30.10 19.62 11.04
C ALA A 243 -29.39 20.81 11.72
N GLU A 244 -29.75 21.13 12.97
CA GLU A 244 -29.06 22.16 13.76
C GLU A 244 -27.60 21.81 13.99
N VAL A 245 -27.33 20.58 14.45
CA VAL A 245 -25.96 20.11 14.72
C VAL A 245 -25.14 20.06 13.42
N THR A 246 -25.75 19.65 12.30
CA THR A 246 -25.12 19.66 10.97
C THR A 246 -24.74 21.08 10.53
N ALA A 247 -25.59 22.08 10.81
CA ALA A 247 -25.27 23.47 10.51
C ALA A 247 -24.10 23.99 11.36
N ASP A 248 -24.06 23.64 12.66
CA ASP A 248 -22.94 23.98 13.54
C ASP A 248 -21.63 23.29 13.09
N LEU A 249 -21.69 22.04 12.61
CA LEU A 249 -20.53 21.34 12.05
C LEU A 249 -20.00 22.02 10.79
N ASN A 250 -20.87 22.35 9.84
CA ASN A 250 -20.50 23.09 8.63
C ASN A 250 -19.89 24.48 8.95
N ARG A 251 -20.33 25.13 10.04
CA ARG A 251 -19.72 26.39 10.51
C ARG A 251 -18.34 26.18 11.13
N THR A 252 -18.18 25.10 11.90
CA THR A 252 -16.94 24.81 12.65
C THR A 252 -15.83 24.32 11.71
N TRP A 253 -16.18 23.45 10.78
CA TRP A 253 -15.27 22.81 9.84
C TRP A 253 -15.51 23.32 8.43
N SER A 254 -15.05 24.54 8.15
CA SER A 254 -15.37 25.25 6.90
C SER A 254 -14.92 24.55 5.60
N ARG A 255 -14.05 23.54 5.70
CA ARG A 255 -13.54 22.76 4.55
C ARG A 255 -14.27 21.42 4.36
N ILE A 256 -15.00 20.95 5.38
CA ILE A 256 -15.70 19.66 5.34
C ILE A 256 -17.18 19.98 5.23
N LYS A 257 -17.82 19.43 4.20
CA LYS A 257 -19.25 19.55 3.98
C LYS A 257 -19.96 18.39 4.64
N PHE A 258 -20.85 18.69 5.57
CA PHE A 258 -21.73 17.73 6.21
C PHE A 258 -23.09 17.76 5.54
N VAL A 259 -23.56 16.60 5.09
CA VAL A 259 -24.83 16.44 4.42
C VAL A 259 -25.67 15.45 5.20
N LEU A 260 -26.84 15.91 5.64
CA LEU A 260 -27.88 15.09 6.24
C LEU A 260 -28.89 14.75 5.13
N VAL A 261 -28.96 13.48 4.73
CA VAL A 261 -29.96 12.96 3.80
C VAL A 261 -30.73 11.86 4.53
N ASP A 262 -32.05 11.94 4.54
CA ASP A 262 -32.87 11.00 5.30
C ASP A 262 -32.48 10.95 6.79
N ASP A 263 -32.16 9.77 7.28
CA ASP A 263 -31.77 9.45 8.64
C ASP A 263 -30.24 9.36 8.79
N ARG A 264 -29.46 9.90 7.85
CA ARG A 264 -28.01 9.67 7.77
C ARG A 264 -27.18 10.93 7.56
N LEU A 265 -26.08 10.97 8.28
CA LEU A 265 -25.07 12.02 8.21
C LEU A 265 -23.81 11.50 7.52
N SER A 266 -23.40 12.21 6.47
CA SER A 266 -22.15 11.95 5.76
C SER A 266 -21.30 13.22 5.68
N ALA A 267 -19.97 13.04 5.66
CA ALA A 267 -19.00 14.11 5.47
C ALA A 267 -18.27 13.97 4.13
N PHE A 268 -18.04 15.11 3.48
CA PHE A 268 -17.41 15.22 2.18
C PHE A 268 -16.35 16.32 2.19
N LEU A 269 -15.25 16.10 1.49
CA LEU A 269 -14.27 17.14 1.17
C LEU A 269 -13.77 16.89 -0.25
N GLU A 270 -13.71 17.94 -1.06
CA GLU A 270 -13.25 17.86 -2.45
C GLU A 270 -11.88 18.53 -2.60
N VAL A 271 -11.01 17.90 -3.37
CA VAL A 271 -9.68 18.36 -3.72
C VAL A 271 -9.59 18.45 -5.24
N SER A 272 -9.06 19.57 -5.75
CA SER A 272 -8.89 19.71 -7.20
C SER A 272 -7.90 18.68 -7.73
N GLY A 273 -8.32 17.92 -8.74
CA GLY A 273 -7.44 16.98 -9.45
C GLY A 273 -6.95 17.51 -10.79
N ASN A 274 -7.23 18.77 -11.16
CA ASN A 274 -6.68 19.38 -12.37
C ASN A 274 -6.35 20.88 -12.19
N PRO A 275 -5.07 21.22 -11.90
CA PRO A 275 -3.95 20.30 -11.70
C PRO A 275 -4.04 19.58 -10.35
N PHE A 276 -3.67 18.29 -10.34
CA PHE A 276 -3.53 17.50 -9.13
C PHE A 276 -2.19 17.85 -8.44
N VAL A 277 -2.24 18.12 -7.14
CA VAL A 277 -1.05 18.34 -6.31
C VAL A 277 -1.10 17.34 -5.15
N PRO A 278 -0.16 16.38 -5.06
CA PRO A 278 -0.16 15.35 -4.01
C PRO A 278 -0.26 15.91 -2.59
N GLN A 279 0.40 17.04 -2.32
CA GLN A 279 0.35 17.72 -1.03
C GLN A 279 -1.06 18.19 -0.66
N HIS A 280 -1.86 18.69 -1.62
CA HIS A 280 -3.23 19.11 -1.33
C HIS A 280 -4.10 17.94 -0.89
N LEU A 281 -3.92 16.77 -1.50
CA LEU A 281 -4.62 15.56 -1.10
C LEU A 281 -4.21 15.13 0.31
N THR A 282 -2.90 15.00 0.55
CA THR A 282 -2.40 14.53 1.86
C THR A 282 -2.74 15.49 3.00
N ASP A 283 -2.67 16.81 2.80
CA ASP A 283 -3.06 17.80 3.80
C ASP A 283 -4.58 17.82 4.05
N SER A 284 -5.37 17.55 3.01
CA SER A 284 -6.82 17.37 3.14
C SER A 284 -7.17 16.11 3.91
N CYS A 285 -6.49 14.98 3.63
CA CYS A 285 -6.64 13.73 4.38
C CYS A 285 -6.30 13.93 5.86
N LYS A 286 -5.21 14.64 6.19
CA LYS A 286 -4.87 14.97 7.59
C LYS A 286 -5.95 15.78 8.28
N SER A 287 -6.44 16.85 7.62
CA SER A 287 -7.49 17.72 8.16
C SER A 287 -8.80 16.95 8.38
N PHE A 288 -9.14 16.05 7.45
CA PHE A 288 -10.31 15.19 7.56
C PHE A 288 -10.15 14.16 8.69
N ALA A 289 -8.96 13.55 8.80
CA ALA A 289 -8.63 12.60 9.86
C ALA A 289 -8.66 13.24 11.26
N ASP A 290 -8.24 14.50 11.39
CA ASP A 290 -8.37 15.26 12.64
C ASP A 290 -9.83 15.37 13.09
N PHE A 291 -10.75 15.62 12.15
CA PHE A 291 -12.18 15.61 12.42
C PHE A 291 -12.69 14.19 12.77
N LEU A 292 -12.34 13.17 11.97
CA LEU A 292 -12.82 11.79 12.20
C LEU A 292 -12.39 11.23 13.56
N ARG A 293 -11.23 11.65 14.09
CA ARG A 293 -10.82 11.29 15.47
C ARG A 293 -11.76 11.81 16.56
N THR A 294 -12.59 12.81 16.27
CA THR A 294 -13.61 13.34 17.19
C THR A 294 -14.96 12.63 17.09
N VAL A 295 -15.08 11.66 16.17
CA VAL A 295 -16.32 10.91 15.93
C VAL A 295 -16.34 9.65 16.80
N ASP A 296 -17.11 9.70 17.89
CA ASP A 296 -17.29 8.63 18.86
C ASP A 296 -18.78 8.36 19.15
N SER A 297 -19.07 7.50 20.14
CA SER A 297 -20.45 7.20 20.54
C SER A 297 -21.21 8.44 21.03
N ASP A 298 -20.53 9.36 21.69
CA ASP A 298 -21.12 10.61 22.18
C ASP A 298 -21.48 11.53 21.00
N PHE A 299 -20.66 11.55 19.95
CA PHE A 299 -20.98 12.22 18.70
C PHE A 299 -22.28 11.66 18.10
N ALA A 300 -22.41 10.33 17.96
CA ALA A 300 -23.62 9.71 17.42
C ALA A 300 -24.87 9.98 18.29
N ALA A 301 -24.70 9.93 19.62
CA ALA A 301 -25.77 10.24 20.57
C ALA A 301 -26.33 11.66 20.43
N ARG A 302 -25.53 12.64 19.99
CA ARG A 302 -26.01 14.01 19.72
C ARG A 302 -27.01 14.10 18.57
N PHE A 303 -26.96 13.14 17.64
CA PHE A 303 -27.90 13.00 16.54
C PHE A 303 -29.03 12.02 16.88
N GLY A 304 -28.95 11.32 18.01
CA GLY A 304 -29.90 10.26 18.35
C GLY A 304 -29.86 9.11 17.34
N GLY A 305 -28.67 8.80 16.83
CA GLY A 305 -28.40 7.67 15.92
C GLY A 305 -27.14 6.90 16.31
N GLU A 306 -26.70 6.01 15.44
CA GLU A 306 -25.59 5.09 15.65
C GLU A 306 -24.44 5.33 14.67
N LEU A 307 -23.21 4.99 15.09
CA LEU A 307 -22.03 5.08 14.21
C LEU A 307 -22.09 4.01 13.13
N PHE A 308 -21.82 4.41 11.87
CA PHE A 308 -21.79 3.47 10.73
C PHE A 308 -20.83 2.30 10.89
N PHE A 309 -19.73 2.47 11.63
CA PHE A 309 -18.79 1.40 11.90
C PHE A 309 -18.48 1.34 13.40
N ASN A 310 -19.48 1.00 14.23
CA ASN A 310 -19.24 0.78 15.65
C ASN A 310 -18.37 -0.48 15.86
N ARG A 311 -17.30 -0.33 16.63
CA ARG A 311 -16.53 -1.46 17.15
C ARG A 311 -16.81 -1.51 18.64
N ASP A 312 -17.95 -2.08 19.03
CA ASP A 312 -18.15 -2.45 20.43
C ASP A 312 -17.04 -3.42 20.83
N SER A 313 -16.11 -2.92 21.62
CA SER A 313 -15.24 -3.75 22.43
C SER A 313 -16.06 -4.15 23.65
N GLY A 314 -16.91 -5.17 23.49
CA GLY A 314 -17.53 -5.87 24.61
C GLY A 314 -16.50 -6.78 25.31
N PRO A 315 -16.46 -6.85 26.65
CA PRO A 315 -15.58 -7.75 27.38
C PRO A 315 -16.11 -9.20 27.29
N ASP A 316 -15.23 -10.14 26.95
CA ASP A 316 -15.38 -11.60 27.09
C ASP A 316 -16.83 -12.15 27.09
N GLU A 317 -17.40 -12.39 25.90
CA GLU A 317 -18.32 -13.52 25.71
C GLU A 317 -17.58 -14.56 24.85
N GLU A 318 -16.99 -15.55 25.53
CA GLU A 318 -16.65 -16.83 24.90
C GLU A 318 -17.92 -17.37 24.21
N PRO A 319 -17.91 -17.65 22.90
CA PRO A 319 -19.01 -18.36 22.29
C PRO A 319 -19.02 -19.80 22.83
N GLU A 320 -20.05 -20.10 23.63
CA GLU A 320 -20.45 -21.43 24.07
C GLU A 320 -20.42 -22.45 22.90
N PRO A 321 -19.97 -23.69 23.13
CA PRO A 321 -19.76 -24.67 22.09
C PRO A 321 -21.10 -25.25 21.60
N VAL A 322 -21.62 -24.69 20.51
CA VAL A 322 -22.72 -25.33 19.77
C VAL A 322 -22.18 -26.50 18.95
N SER A 323 -22.31 -27.68 19.56
CA SER A 323 -22.27 -29.04 19.00
C SER A 323 -22.25 -29.16 17.47
N ALA A 324 -21.21 -29.84 16.97
CA ALA A 324 -21.03 -30.18 15.56
C ALA A 324 -22.20 -30.99 14.97
N PRO A 325 -22.51 -30.75 13.69
CA PRO A 325 -22.71 -31.85 12.75
C PRO A 325 -21.79 -31.75 11.54
N HIS A 326 -21.01 -32.83 11.39
CA HIS A 326 -20.76 -33.55 10.14
C HIS A 326 -19.83 -32.91 9.09
N THR A 327 -18.65 -33.52 9.02
CA THR A 327 -17.81 -33.69 7.83
C THR A 327 -18.61 -33.93 6.54
N GLY A 328 -18.40 -33.06 5.56
CA GLY A 328 -18.61 -33.34 4.13
C GLY A 328 -19.73 -32.52 3.46
N ASN A 329 -19.38 -31.43 2.77
CA ASN A 329 -19.74 -31.15 1.37
C ASN A 329 -19.32 -29.73 0.95
N GLY A 330 -19.00 -29.57 -0.34
CA GLY A 330 -18.44 -28.36 -0.93
C GLY A 330 -19.28 -27.10 -0.71
N THR A 331 -18.56 -25.98 -0.64
CA THR A 331 -19.04 -24.60 -0.57
C THR A 331 -20.12 -24.37 -1.62
N SER A 332 -21.38 -24.45 -1.20
CA SER A 332 -22.53 -24.26 -2.08
C SER A 332 -23.10 -22.89 -1.81
N THR A 333 -23.41 -22.14 -2.87
CA THR A 333 -24.02 -20.80 -2.87
C THR A 333 -25.36 -20.68 -2.13
N THR A 334 -25.88 -21.80 -1.60
CA THR A 334 -27.14 -21.94 -0.88
C THR A 334 -27.18 -21.31 0.51
N ASP A 335 -26.03 -20.97 1.12
CA ASP A 335 -25.95 -20.30 2.44
C ASP A 335 -26.03 -18.76 2.37
N LEU A 336 -26.08 -18.19 1.16
CA LEU A 336 -26.18 -16.73 0.97
C LEU A 336 -27.62 -16.23 1.04
N PRO A 337 -27.87 -14.96 1.44
CA PRO A 337 -29.18 -14.32 1.32
C PRO A 337 -29.79 -14.49 -0.07
N LYS A 338 -31.12 -14.74 -0.13
CA LYS A 338 -31.84 -15.05 -1.38
C LYS A 338 -31.72 -13.93 -2.42
N GLU A 339 -31.57 -12.70 -1.95
CA GLU A 339 -31.37 -11.50 -2.74
C GLU A 339 -30.02 -11.52 -3.45
N LEU A 340 -28.94 -11.90 -2.77
CA LEU A 340 -27.61 -12.08 -3.37
C LEU A 340 -27.60 -13.23 -4.40
N GLN A 341 -28.29 -14.33 -4.11
CA GLN A 341 -28.46 -15.43 -5.08
C GLN A 341 -29.24 -14.96 -6.32
N THR A 342 -30.28 -14.14 -6.13
CA THR A 342 -31.09 -13.60 -7.22
C THR A 342 -30.27 -12.65 -8.08
N LEU A 343 -29.46 -11.77 -7.49
CA LEU A 343 -28.57 -10.87 -8.22
C LEU A 343 -27.46 -11.60 -8.96
N PHE A 344 -26.90 -12.65 -8.36
CA PHE A 344 -25.94 -13.54 -9.02
C PHE A 344 -26.55 -14.23 -10.25
N HIS A 345 -27.81 -14.67 -10.18
CA HIS A 345 -28.52 -15.28 -11.30
C HIS A 345 -29.05 -14.30 -12.35
N LEU A 346 -29.22 -13.02 -11.97
CA LEU A 346 -29.67 -11.94 -12.86
C LEU A 346 -28.54 -11.31 -13.67
N ASP A 347 -27.28 -11.40 -13.21
CA ASP A 347 -26.11 -10.88 -13.95
C ASP A 347 -25.94 -11.66 -15.28
N PRO A 348 -26.21 -11.04 -16.44
CA PRO A 348 -26.07 -11.69 -17.72
C PRO A 348 -24.57 -11.80 -18.02
N GLY A 349 -24.00 -12.99 -17.79
CA GLY A 349 -22.60 -13.28 -18.04
C GLY A 349 -22.12 -12.74 -19.39
N CYS A 350 -20.98 -12.05 -19.35
CA CYS A 350 -20.30 -11.36 -20.46
C CYS A 350 -21.08 -10.17 -21.07
N GLY A 351 -20.91 -9.00 -20.45
CA GLY A 351 -20.88 -7.71 -21.17
C GLY A 351 -22.13 -6.83 -21.08
N GLY A 352 -23.15 -7.22 -20.31
CA GLY A 352 -24.26 -6.33 -19.97
C GLY A 352 -24.13 -5.83 -18.53
N ASP A 353 -23.86 -4.55 -18.31
CA ASP A 353 -23.97 -3.98 -16.96
C ASP A 353 -25.45 -3.96 -16.60
N THR A 354 -25.82 -4.58 -15.48
CA THR A 354 -27.21 -4.56 -15.01
C THR A 354 -27.51 -3.16 -14.51
N ASP A 355 -28.58 -2.55 -15.02
CA ASP A 355 -28.97 -1.18 -14.68
C ASP A 355 -29.09 -1.02 -13.15
N PRO A 356 -28.33 -0.10 -12.53
CA PRO A 356 -28.38 0.17 -11.09
C PRO A 356 -29.79 0.45 -10.57
N ALA A 357 -30.68 1.03 -11.39
CA ALA A 357 -32.07 1.27 -11.04
C ALA A 357 -32.89 -0.02 -10.90
N VAL A 358 -32.58 -1.04 -11.72
CA VAL A 358 -33.24 -2.36 -11.64
C VAL A 358 -32.76 -3.13 -10.43
N VAL A 359 -31.48 -3.01 -10.06
CA VAL A 359 -30.93 -3.62 -8.83
C VAL A 359 -31.44 -2.93 -7.57
N ALA A 360 -31.61 -1.60 -7.60
CA ALA A 360 -32.30 -0.87 -6.55
C ALA A 360 -33.75 -1.37 -6.37
N ASP A 361 -34.48 -1.63 -7.47
CA ASP A 361 -35.83 -2.19 -7.44
C ASP A 361 -35.87 -3.63 -6.88
N VAL A 362 -34.92 -4.48 -7.28
CA VAL A 362 -34.77 -5.85 -6.73
C VAL A 362 -34.47 -5.83 -5.22
N CYS A 363 -33.75 -4.81 -4.75
CA CYS A 363 -33.49 -4.59 -3.33
C CYS A 363 -34.60 -3.77 -2.64
N GLY A 364 -35.73 -3.52 -3.31
CA GLY A 364 -36.88 -2.79 -2.77
C GLY A 364 -36.64 -1.31 -2.48
N HIS A 365 -35.60 -0.72 -3.09
CA HIS A 365 -35.05 0.59 -2.73
C HIS A 365 -34.68 0.72 -1.24
N ASP A 366 -34.49 -0.41 -0.56
CA ASP A 366 -34.16 -0.48 0.85
C ASP A 366 -32.64 -0.41 1.03
N ARG A 367 -32.18 0.77 1.43
CA ARG A 367 -30.76 1.11 1.59
C ARG A 367 -30.05 0.24 2.63
N ASP A 368 -30.72 -0.12 3.71
CA ASP A 368 -30.15 -0.97 4.76
C ASP A 368 -30.02 -2.41 4.30
N ARG A 369 -30.98 -2.86 3.48
CA ARG A 369 -30.89 -4.15 2.78
C ARG A 369 -29.69 -4.18 1.83
N ILE A 370 -29.49 -3.14 1.02
CA ILE A 370 -28.37 -3.07 0.07
C ILE A 370 -27.02 -3.09 0.81
N LEU A 371 -26.91 -2.36 1.93
CA LEU A 371 -25.70 -2.33 2.76
C LEU A 371 -25.41 -3.68 3.45
N ALA A 372 -26.43 -4.36 3.98
CA ALA A 372 -26.26 -5.69 4.57
C ALA A 372 -25.85 -6.75 3.53
N LEU A 373 -26.39 -6.65 2.31
CA LEU A 373 -25.99 -7.50 1.18
C LEU A 373 -24.58 -7.17 0.69
N LEU A 374 -24.17 -5.90 0.79
CA LEU A 374 -22.80 -5.47 0.49
C LEU A 374 -21.79 -6.05 1.47
N ASP A 375 -22.03 -5.95 2.77
CA ASP A 375 -21.14 -6.50 3.80
C ASP A 375 -21.04 -8.04 3.68
N THR A 376 -22.18 -8.70 3.47
CA THR A 376 -22.20 -10.14 3.25
C THR A 376 -21.47 -10.53 1.94
N GLY A 377 -21.65 -9.74 0.87
CA GLY A 377 -21.03 -9.96 -0.43
C GLY A 377 -19.51 -9.72 -0.44
N THR A 378 -19.03 -8.68 0.25
CA THR A 378 -17.59 -8.40 0.37
C THR A 378 -16.89 -9.45 1.23
N ALA A 379 -17.50 -9.85 2.35
CA ALA A 379 -17.01 -10.95 3.17
C ALA A 379 -16.96 -12.27 2.38
N TRP A 380 -17.95 -12.52 1.52
CA TRP A 380 -17.98 -13.69 0.64
C TRP A 380 -16.88 -13.67 -0.42
N VAL A 381 -16.70 -12.54 -1.13
CA VAL A 381 -15.61 -12.36 -2.10
C VAL A 381 -14.24 -12.56 -1.44
N SER A 382 -14.04 -12.01 -0.23
CA SER A 382 -12.81 -12.20 0.53
C SER A 382 -12.53 -13.68 0.81
N ARG A 383 -13.55 -14.46 1.20
CA ARG A 383 -13.38 -15.91 1.42
C ARG A 383 -13.11 -16.67 0.13
N LEU A 384 -13.77 -16.30 -0.97
CA LEU A 384 -13.55 -16.95 -2.26
C LEU A 384 -12.14 -16.72 -2.81
N ARG A 385 -11.55 -15.54 -2.54
CA ARG A 385 -10.15 -15.23 -2.85
C ARG A 385 -9.17 -16.11 -2.09
N ASP A 386 -9.46 -16.40 -0.83
CA ASP A 386 -8.64 -17.33 -0.02
C ASP A 386 -8.66 -18.77 -0.57
N THR A 387 -9.70 -19.14 -1.33
CA THR A 387 -9.88 -20.47 -1.91
C THR A 387 -9.59 -20.56 -3.41
N ASP A 388 -9.15 -19.47 -4.05
CA ASP A 388 -8.87 -19.36 -5.50
C ASP A 388 -10.05 -19.83 -6.38
N ASP A 389 -11.26 -19.38 -6.05
CA ASP A 389 -12.48 -19.78 -6.75
C ASP A 389 -12.71 -18.97 -8.05
N ALA A 390 -12.98 -19.65 -9.17
CA ALA A 390 -13.20 -18.99 -10.47
C ALA A 390 -14.46 -18.09 -10.53
N SER A 391 -15.34 -18.16 -9.54
CA SER A 391 -16.53 -17.31 -9.43
C SER A 391 -16.27 -15.95 -8.74
N VAL A 392 -15.05 -15.71 -8.25
CA VAL A 392 -14.64 -14.44 -7.61
C VAL A 392 -14.98 -13.24 -8.49
N GLU A 393 -14.60 -13.26 -9.77
CA GLU A 393 -14.85 -12.14 -10.69
C GLU A 393 -16.35 -11.85 -10.89
N HIS A 394 -17.19 -12.88 -10.82
CA HIS A 394 -18.63 -12.73 -10.97
C HIS A 394 -19.29 -12.18 -9.70
N TRP A 395 -18.84 -12.62 -8.52
CA TRP A 395 -19.27 -12.06 -7.24
C TRP A 395 -18.79 -10.62 -7.04
N GLU A 396 -17.60 -10.28 -7.53
CA GLU A 396 -17.09 -8.90 -7.57
C GLU A 396 -18.00 -8.00 -8.44
N ARG A 397 -18.52 -8.51 -9.57
CA ARG A 397 -19.53 -7.79 -10.37
C ARG A 397 -20.83 -7.57 -9.60
N VAL A 398 -21.33 -8.56 -8.87
CA VAL A 398 -22.56 -8.42 -8.06
C VAL A 398 -22.39 -7.37 -6.96
N VAL A 399 -21.25 -7.37 -6.27
CA VAL A 399 -20.91 -6.36 -5.25
C VAL A 399 -20.83 -4.96 -5.88
N ARG A 400 -20.22 -4.83 -7.07
CA ARG A 400 -20.17 -3.56 -7.83
C ARG A 400 -21.56 -3.02 -8.14
N THR A 401 -22.47 -3.85 -8.64
CA THR A 401 -23.84 -3.42 -8.96
C THR A 401 -24.63 -3.01 -7.72
N LEU A 402 -24.43 -3.68 -6.57
CA LEU A 402 -25.01 -3.28 -5.29
C LEU A 402 -24.49 -1.91 -4.81
N ARG A 403 -23.20 -1.60 -5.00
CA ARG A 403 -22.64 -0.28 -4.64
C ARG A 403 -23.14 0.83 -5.56
N ASN A 404 -23.27 0.55 -6.85
CA ASN A 404 -23.87 1.51 -7.79
C ASN A 404 -25.34 1.77 -7.45
N ALA A 405 -26.11 0.73 -7.12
CA ALA A 405 -27.47 0.88 -6.62
C ALA A 405 -27.52 1.69 -5.31
N LEU A 406 -26.58 1.45 -4.39
CA LEU A 406 -26.45 2.27 -3.18
C LEU A 406 -26.18 3.74 -3.53
N ARG A 407 -25.21 4.03 -4.40
CA ARG A 407 -24.90 5.41 -4.84
C ARG A 407 -26.14 6.10 -5.43
N THR A 408 -26.92 5.40 -6.25
CA THR A 408 -28.18 5.90 -6.82
C THR A 408 -29.25 6.17 -5.75
N VAL A 409 -29.31 5.38 -4.69
CA VAL A 409 -30.27 5.54 -3.57
C VAL A 409 -29.83 6.62 -2.56
N VAL A 410 -28.52 6.84 -2.41
CA VAL A 410 -27.94 7.82 -1.45
C VAL A 410 -27.81 9.22 -2.03
N LEU A 411 -27.58 9.34 -3.34
CA LEU A 411 -27.58 10.62 -4.03
C LEU A 411 -29.04 11.03 -4.34
N PRO A 412 -29.38 12.33 -4.28
CA PRO A 412 -30.66 12.77 -4.86
C PRO A 412 -30.69 12.33 -6.34
N PRO A 413 -31.83 11.86 -6.87
CA PRO A 413 -31.90 11.44 -8.26
C PRO A 413 -31.45 12.60 -9.14
N THR A 414 -30.39 12.39 -9.92
CA THR A 414 -30.16 13.14 -11.16
C THR A 414 -31.25 12.71 -12.13
N GLU A 415 -32.48 13.17 -11.89
CA GLU A 415 -33.44 13.26 -12.98
C GLU A 415 -32.75 14.04 -14.09
N ASN A 416 -32.77 13.46 -15.29
CA ASN A 416 -32.43 14.12 -16.54
C ASN A 416 -32.78 15.59 -16.44
N ALA A 417 -31.76 16.45 -16.33
CA ALA A 417 -31.98 17.88 -16.36
C ALA A 417 -32.79 18.17 -17.63
N PRO A 418 -34.00 18.77 -17.55
CA PRO A 418 -34.48 19.51 -18.70
C PRO A 418 -33.36 20.52 -19.01
N ASP A 419 -32.96 20.55 -20.27
CA ASP A 419 -31.84 21.30 -20.81
C ASP A 419 -32.07 22.81 -20.68
N THR A 420 -32.07 23.33 -19.46
CA THR A 420 -32.10 24.74 -19.07
C THR A 420 -31.81 24.82 -17.57
N LYS A 421 -30.57 25.14 -17.18
CA LYS A 421 -30.25 25.58 -15.81
C LYS A 421 -31.30 26.61 -15.35
N PRO A 422 -31.93 26.51 -14.17
CA PRO A 422 -32.69 27.62 -13.65
C PRO A 422 -31.71 28.78 -13.47
N ARG A 423 -31.95 29.88 -14.18
CA ARG A 423 -31.27 31.15 -13.90
C ARG A 423 -31.45 31.44 -12.42
N PRO A 424 -30.43 31.97 -11.72
CA PRO A 424 -30.63 32.44 -10.36
C PRO A 424 -31.76 33.48 -10.42
N GLU A 425 -32.90 33.15 -9.81
CA GLU A 425 -33.93 34.14 -9.54
C GLU A 425 -33.31 35.11 -8.54
N GLN A 426 -32.84 36.22 -9.09
CA GLN A 426 -32.53 37.41 -8.31
C GLN A 426 -33.79 37.72 -7.50
N MET A 427 -33.70 37.61 -6.17
CA MET A 427 -34.74 38.05 -5.26
C MET A 427 -35.23 39.41 -5.74
N GLY A 428 -36.51 39.48 -6.14
CA GLY A 428 -37.10 40.65 -6.78
C GLY A 428 -36.95 41.89 -5.90
N LEU A 429 -35.88 42.63 -6.15
CA LEU A 429 -35.61 43.94 -5.57
C LEU A 429 -35.65 44.93 -6.74
N PHE A 430 -36.76 45.69 -6.78
CA PHE A 430 -36.99 46.89 -7.57
C PHE A 430 -36.97 46.73 -9.10
N ASN A 431 -38.03 46.14 -9.66
CA ASN A 431 -38.28 46.12 -11.11
C ASN A 431 -39.30 47.18 -11.57
N ASN A 432 -39.30 48.37 -10.96
CA ASN A 432 -39.97 49.49 -11.62
C ASN A 432 -39.35 50.84 -11.23
N PRO A 433 -38.53 51.47 -12.09
CA PRO A 433 -37.98 52.80 -11.84
C PRO A 433 -39.02 53.93 -11.95
N GLU A 434 -40.30 53.61 -12.18
CA GLU A 434 -41.41 54.58 -12.26
C GLU A 434 -42.46 54.44 -11.14
N GLU A 435 -42.27 53.51 -10.18
CA GLU A 435 -43.19 53.43 -9.04
C GLU A 435 -42.89 54.53 -8.02
N GLN A 436 -43.83 55.48 -7.92
CA GLN A 436 -43.84 56.50 -6.87
C GLN A 436 -43.74 55.83 -5.50
N THR A 437 -42.71 56.21 -4.75
CA THR A 437 -42.51 55.72 -3.39
C THR A 437 -43.32 56.56 -2.42
N LEU A 438 -43.55 56.03 -1.21
CA LEU A 438 -44.30 56.71 -0.14
C LEU A 438 -43.68 58.04 0.34
N PHE A 439 -42.56 58.46 -0.26
CA PHE A 439 -41.79 59.67 0.02
C PHE A 439 -41.83 60.68 -1.13
N ASP A 440 -42.54 60.40 -2.23
CA ASP A 440 -42.73 61.35 -3.31
C ASP A 440 -43.88 62.31 -2.95
N ASP A 441 -43.53 63.57 -2.70
CA ASP A 441 -44.42 64.63 -2.25
C ASP A 441 -45.40 65.05 -3.37
N PRO A 442 -46.73 65.05 -3.16
CA PRO A 442 -47.69 65.36 -4.22
C PRO A 442 -47.90 66.88 -4.34
N SER A 443 -46.86 67.63 -4.67
CA SER A 443 -47.03 69.03 -5.11
C SER A 443 -45.75 69.61 -5.71
N SER A 444 -45.67 69.64 -7.03
CA SER A 444 -45.35 70.85 -7.81
C SER A 444 -45.44 70.63 -9.31
#